data_AF-A0A160P9H4-F1
#
_entry.id   AF-A0A160P9H4-F1
#
_cell.length_a   1.000
_cell.length_b   1.000
_cell.length_c   1.000
_cell.angle_alpha   90.00
_cell.angle_beta   90.00
_cell.angle_gamma   90.00
#
_symmetry.space_group_name_H-M   'P 1'
#
loop_
_entity.id
_entity.type
_entity.pdbx_description
1 polymer ?
#
loop_
_entity_poly.entity_id
_entity_poly.type
_entity_poly.pdbx_seq_one_letter_code
_entity_poly.pdbx_strand_id
1 'polypeptide(L)'
;MPRFLHQSTDPDAVHALGDRLLHVSQAITDLRLIPSTTDADAQERLTQLTRECLTLSVRASTLATRTAMSSAACTVDGREAIGLLTRMTAAASAGAIHVTAVLSALAQGDQTGAAALVDSALSGLQPIGRMSWAAAAALTRHEGVLNAQLDTEVYPFDPEAEPEQVTEPQRQALAHIARGIVVLHTAEHGRPGNYVRPAPYGSRPSTLCGSGS
;
A
#
# COMPACT_ATOMS: atom_id res chain seq x y z
N MET A 1 -1.66 -6.55 -30.59
CA MET A 1 -2.07 -6.37 -29.19
C MET A 1 -1.02 -7.08 -28.33
N PRO A 2 -0.45 -6.42 -27.31
CA PRO A 2 0.47 -7.07 -26.38
C PRO A 2 -0.21 -8.30 -25.77
N ARG A 3 0.49 -9.44 -25.73
CA ARG A 3 0.01 -10.63 -25.01
C ARG A 3 0.09 -10.34 -23.51
N PHE A 4 -0.99 -9.81 -22.94
CA PHE A 4 -1.09 -9.69 -21.49
C PHE A 4 -1.21 -11.09 -20.90
N LEU A 5 -0.38 -11.40 -19.90
CA LEU A 5 -0.68 -12.51 -19.00
C LEU A 5 -2.04 -12.18 -18.39
N HIS A 6 -3.08 -12.92 -18.77
CA HIS A 6 -4.40 -12.83 -18.18
C HIS A 6 -4.36 -13.47 -16.78
N GLN A 7 -3.55 -12.87 -15.90
CA GLN A 7 -3.60 -13.13 -14.48
C GLN A 7 -4.78 -12.33 -13.95
N SER A 8 -5.88 -13.03 -13.68
CA SER A 8 -7.04 -12.45 -12.98
C SER A 8 -6.55 -11.75 -11.72
N THR A 9 -6.94 -10.48 -11.62
CA THR A 9 -6.69 -9.62 -10.48
C THR A 9 -7.81 -9.84 -9.47
N ASP A 10 -7.62 -10.81 -8.59
CA ASP A 10 -8.61 -11.30 -7.62
C ASP A 10 -9.09 -10.19 -6.65
N PRO A 11 -10.32 -9.65 -6.82
CA PRO A 11 -10.87 -8.63 -5.92
C PRO A 11 -11.15 -9.18 -4.52
N ASP A 12 -11.44 -10.47 -4.39
CA ASP A 12 -11.69 -11.11 -3.09
C ASP A 12 -10.40 -11.15 -2.26
N ALA A 13 -9.25 -11.36 -2.90
CA ALA A 13 -7.95 -11.25 -2.24
C ALA A 13 -7.68 -9.84 -1.67
N VAL A 14 -8.18 -8.78 -2.33
CA VAL A 14 -8.06 -7.39 -1.86
C VAL A 14 -8.97 -7.14 -0.65
N HIS A 15 -10.20 -7.67 -0.67
CA HIS A 15 -11.10 -7.62 0.47
C HIS A 15 -10.52 -8.36 1.69
N ALA A 16 -10.04 -9.59 1.49
CA ALA A 16 -9.41 -10.37 2.55
C ALA A 16 -8.17 -9.67 3.15
N LEU A 17 -7.37 -8.99 2.32
CA LEU A 17 -6.26 -8.16 2.79
C LEU A 17 -6.75 -6.98 3.64
N GLY A 18 -7.78 -6.26 3.16
CA GLY A 18 -8.40 -5.16 3.88
C GLY A 18 -8.95 -5.58 5.24
N ASP A 19 -9.68 -6.67 5.30
CA ASP A 19 -10.28 -7.20 6.52
C ASP A 19 -9.20 -7.58 7.54
N ARG A 20 -8.12 -8.23 7.12
CA ARG A 20 -7.01 -8.57 8.03
C ARG A 20 -6.29 -7.33 8.55
N LEU A 21 -6.10 -6.31 7.71
CA LEU A 21 -5.50 -5.05 8.14
C LEU A 21 -6.41 -4.26 9.10
N LEU A 22 -7.72 -4.35 8.95
CA LEU A 22 -8.69 -3.81 9.91
C LEU A 22 -8.63 -4.56 11.25
N HIS A 23 -8.53 -5.90 11.23
CA HIS A 23 -8.31 -6.68 12.45
C HIS A 23 -7.02 -6.29 13.17
N VAL A 24 -5.93 -6.08 12.44
CA VAL A 24 -4.67 -5.56 13.00
C VAL A 24 -4.88 -4.17 13.61
N SER A 25 -5.60 -3.27 12.94
CA SER A 25 -5.92 -1.95 13.49
C SER A 25 -6.73 -2.05 14.79
N GLN A 26 -7.66 -3.00 14.86
CA GLN A 26 -8.44 -3.23 16.08
C GLN A 26 -7.54 -3.77 17.20
N ALA A 27 -6.69 -4.75 16.91
CA ALA A 27 -5.75 -5.30 17.88
C ALA A 27 -4.74 -4.25 18.36
N ILE A 28 -4.31 -3.32 17.50
CA ILE A 28 -3.48 -2.17 17.89
C ILE A 28 -4.24 -1.21 18.80
N THR A 29 -5.55 -1.03 18.58
CA THR A 29 -6.41 -0.21 19.46
C THR A 29 -6.46 -0.82 20.86
N ASP A 30 -6.54 -2.14 20.95
CA ASP A 30 -6.58 -2.85 22.23
C ASP A 30 -5.25 -2.73 23.01
N LEU A 31 -4.13 -2.42 22.34
CA LEU A 31 -2.85 -2.14 22.99
C LEU A 31 -2.91 -0.91 23.90
N ARG A 32 -3.83 0.04 23.65
CA ARG A 32 -4.04 1.21 24.53
C ARG A 32 -4.47 0.83 25.95
N LEU A 33 -4.97 -0.40 26.12
CA LEU A 33 -5.47 -0.91 27.40
C LEU A 33 -4.40 -1.71 28.16
N ILE A 34 -3.18 -1.88 27.62
CA ILE A 34 -2.13 -2.68 28.27
C ILE A 34 -1.55 -1.91 29.45
N PRO A 35 -1.69 -2.41 30.71
CA PRO A 35 -1.38 -1.62 31.90
C PRO A 35 0.13 -1.51 32.22
N SER A 36 0.98 -2.41 31.74
CA SER A 36 2.41 -2.39 32.06
C SER A 36 3.29 -3.27 31.16
N THR A 37 4.60 -3.05 31.29
CA THR A 37 5.68 -3.46 30.39
C THR A 37 6.33 -4.81 30.78
N THR A 38 5.88 -5.39 31.88
CA THR A 38 6.39 -6.64 32.48
C THR A 38 5.55 -7.86 32.12
N ASP A 39 4.46 -7.68 31.40
CA ASP A 39 3.59 -8.77 30.98
C ASP A 39 4.19 -9.46 29.75
N ALA A 40 4.70 -10.68 29.94
CA ALA A 40 5.24 -11.50 28.86
C ALA A 40 4.20 -11.72 27.75
N ASP A 41 2.91 -11.80 28.11
CA ASP A 41 1.82 -11.98 27.16
C ASP A 41 1.63 -10.74 26.29
N ALA A 42 1.83 -9.54 26.85
CA ALA A 42 1.76 -8.29 26.09
C ALA A 42 2.91 -8.18 25.08
N GLN A 43 4.12 -8.58 25.46
CA GLN A 43 5.28 -8.61 24.56
C GLN A 43 5.09 -9.63 23.43
N GLU A 44 4.55 -10.81 23.73
CA GLU A 44 4.25 -11.82 22.72
C GLU A 44 3.19 -11.33 21.73
N ARG A 45 2.09 -10.74 22.22
CA ARG A 45 1.02 -10.17 21.37
C ARG A 45 1.54 -9.08 20.45
N LEU A 46 2.32 -8.15 20.97
CA LEU A 46 2.93 -7.09 20.17
C LEU A 46 3.90 -7.65 19.11
N THR A 47 4.70 -8.66 19.47
CA THR A 47 5.60 -9.34 18.52
C THR A 47 4.81 -10.05 17.42
N GLN A 48 3.70 -10.70 17.78
CA GLN A 48 2.79 -11.34 16.83
C GLN A 48 2.17 -10.29 15.88
N LEU A 49 1.73 -9.15 16.40
CA LEU A 49 1.19 -8.05 15.59
C LEU A 49 2.21 -7.48 14.62
N THR A 50 3.47 -7.30 15.04
CA THR A 50 4.55 -6.90 14.12
C THR A 50 4.70 -7.89 12.97
N ARG A 51 4.76 -9.20 13.26
CA ARG A 51 4.88 -10.25 12.24
C ARG A 51 3.67 -10.28 11.29
N GLU A 52 2.47 -10.06 11.83
CA GLU A 52 1.25 -10.00 11.03
C GLU A 52 1.26 -8.78 10.09
N CYS A 53 1.62 -7.59 10.59
CA CYS A 53 1.78 -6.40 9.77
C CYS A 53 2.77 -6.61 8.60
N LEU A 54 3.92 -7.22 8.88
CA LEU A 54 4.92 -7.56 7.85
C LEU A 54 4.37 -8.56 6.82
N THR A 55 3.68 -9.58 7.28
CA THR A 55 3.03 -10.58 6.40
C THR A 55 2.01 -9.92 5.48
N LEU A 56 1.19 -9.01 6.01
CA LEU A 56 0.19 -8.28 5.24
C LEU A 56 0.82 -7.29 4.26
N SER A 57 1.92 -6.64 4.65
CA SER A 57 2.71 -5.78 3.75
C SER A 57 3.23 -6.56 2.54
N VAL A 58 3.82 -7.75 2.76
CA VAL A 58 4.29 -8.63 1.68
C VAL A 58 3.13 -9.07 0.78
N ARG A 59 1.99 -9.45 1.36
CA ARG A 59 0.79 -9.81 0.58
C ARG A 59 0.27 -8.65 -0.26
N ALA A 60 0.16 -7.45 0.31
CA ALA A 60 -0.25 -6.24 -0.40
C ALA A 60 0.71 -5.91 -1.56
N SER A 61 2.02 -6.01 -1.31
CA SER A 61 3.05 -5.79 -2.33
C SER A 61 2.97 -6.82 -3.47
N THR A 62 2.69 -8.08 -3.12
CA THR A 62 2.54 -9.16 -4.08
C THR A 62 1.30 -8.94 -4.95
N LEU A 63 0.17 -8.53 -4.37
CA LEU A 63 -1.04 -8.17 -5.11
C LEU A 63 -0.79 -6.96 -6.02
N ALA A 64 -0.12 -5.91 -5.52
CA ALA A 64 0.24 -4.75 -6.32
C ALA A 64 1.11 -5.15 -7.53
N THR A 65 2.12 -6.00 -7.30
CA THR A 65 3.03 -6.48 -8.34
C THR A 65 2.31 -7.34 -9.38
N ARG A 66 1.44 -8.27 -8.94
CA ARG A 66 0.63 -9.09 -9.85
C ARG A 66 -0.30 -8.23 -10.69
N THR A 67 -0.95 -7.25 -10.07
CA THR A 67 -1.83 -6.28 -10.76
C THR A 67 -1.03 -5.43 -11.75
N ALA A 68 0.18 -5.01 -11.38
CA ALA A 68 1.09 -4.27 -12.27
C ALA A 68 1.62 -5.10 -13.44
N MET A 69 1.64 -6.44 -13.32
CA MET A 69 2.05 -7.35 -14.40
C MET A 69 0.89 -7.83 -15.28
N SER A 70 -0.35 -7.47 -14.94
CA SER A 70 -1.52 -7.80 -15.75
C SER A 70 -1.86 -6.66 -16.74
N SER A 71 -2.95 -6.81 -17.50
CA SER A 71 -3.51 -5.73 -18.33
C SER A 71 -4.06 -4.56 -17.51
N ALA A 72 -4.21 -4.71 -16.19
CA ALA A 72 -4.65 -3.63 -15.29
C ALA A 72 -3.68 -2.44 -15.29
N ALA A 73 -2.39 -2.66 -15.50
CA ALA A 73 -1.42 -1.56 -15.64
C ALA A 73 -1.72 -0.62 -16.82
N CYS A 74 -2.50 -1.08 -17.80
CA CYS A 74 -2.82 -0.32 -19.01
C CYS A 74 -4.15 0.45 -18.91
N THR A 75 -4.93 0.25 -17.84
CA THR A 75 -6.22 0.95 -17.65
C THR A 75 -6.11 2.04 -16.60
N VAL A 76 -7.10 2.93 -16.55
CA VAL A 76 -7.16 3.97 -15.50
C VAL A 76 -7.51 3.32 -14.16
N ASP A 77 -8.55 2.48 -14.13
CA ASP A 77 -8.99 1.79 -12.92
C ASP A 77 -7.92 0.82 -12.38
N GLY A 78 -7.24 0.07 -13.26
CA GLY A 78 -6.17 -0.83 -12.81
C GLY A 78 -4.96 -0.08 -12.23
N ARG A 79 -4.60 1.09 -12.77
CA ARG A 79 -3.57 1.97 -12.17
C ARG A 79 -4.02 2.56 -10.83
N GLU A 80 -5.31 2.88 -10.68
CA GLU A 80 -5.87 3.30 -9.39
C GLU A 80 -5.75 2.17 -8.36
N ALA A 81 -6.12 0.94 -8.72
CA ALA A 81 -5.98 -0.24 -7.87
C ALA A 81 -4.52 -0.48 -7.45
N ILE A 82 -3.56 -0.40 -8.38
CA ILE A 82 -2.12 -0.52 -8.08
C ILE A 82 -1.68 0.55 -7.08
N GLY A 83 -2.10 1.81 -7.27
CA GLY A 83 -1.80 2.89 -6.35
C GLY A 83 -2.38 2.67 -4.94
N LEU A 84 -3.61 2.16 -4.85
CA LEU A 84 -4.26 1.83 -3.58
C LEU A 84 -3.55 0.67 -2.87
N LEU A 85 -3.24 -0.42 -3.57
CA LEU A 85 -2.51 -1.56 -3.03
C LEU A 85 -1.11 -1.15 -2.53
N THR A 86 -0.43 -0.28 -3.28
CA THR A 86 0.88 0.28 -2.87
C THR A 86 0.77 1.10 -1.57
N ARG A 87 -0.30 1.89 -1.42
CA ARG A 87 -0.57 2.61 -0.16
C ARG A 87 -0.92 1.67 0.99
N MET A 88 -1.63 0.58 0.74
CA MET A 88 -1.90 -0.44 1.75
C MET A 88 -0.62 -1.15 2.20
N THR A 89 0.30 -1.47 1.28
CA THR A 89 1.65 -1.96 1.61
C THR A 89 2.37 -0.99 2.54
N ALA A 90 2.34 0.30 2.22
CA ALA A 90 2.95 1.35 3.04
C ALA A 90 2.34 1.43 4.45
N ALA A 91 1.02 1.40 4.56
CA ALA A 91 0.32 1.43 5.84
C ALA A 91 0.66 0.20 6.70
N ALA A 92 0.70 -0.99 6.10
CA ALA A 92 1.06 -2.22 6.79
C ALA A 92 2.51 -2.21 7.31
N SER A 93 3.47 -1.77 6.48
CA SER A 93 4.86 -1.60 6.90
C SER A 93 5.02 -0.56 8.01
N ALA A 94 4.37 0.59 7.88
CA ALA A 94 4.39 1.62 8.92
C ALA A 94 3.78 1.11 10.24
N GLY A 95 2.70 0.32 10.17
CA GLY A 95 2.12 -0.37 11.32
C GLY A 95 3.14 -1.26 12.03
N ALA A 96 3.89 -2.09 11.29
CA ALA A 96 4.94 -2.93 11.86
C ALA A 96 6.02 -2.11 12.58
N ILE A 97 6.48 -1.02 11.96
CA ILE A 97 7.47 -0.10 12.55
C ILE A 97 6.94 0.50 13.85
N HIS A 98 5.71 1.02 13.85
CA HIS A 98 5.12 1.63 15.03
C HIS A 98 4.89 0.61 16.14
N VAL A 99 4.39 -0.60 15.86
CA VAL A 99 4.22 -1.66 16.87
C VAL A 99 5.58 -2.06 17.49
N THR A 100 6.63 -2.12 16.67
CA THR A 100 8.00 -2.39 17.14
C THR A 100 8.56 -1.25 18.00
N ALA A 101 8.25 0.00 17.63
CA ALA A 101 8.59 1.16 18.43
C ALA A 101 7.81 1.19 19.76
N VAL A 102 6.53 0.78 19.77
CA VAL A 102 5.72 0.62 20.98
C VAL A 102 6.36 -0.39 21.92
N LEU A 103 6.77 -1.56 21.40
CA LEU A 103 7.53 -2.55 22.17
C LEU A 103 8.77 -1.95 22.83
N SER A 104 9.53 -1.17 22.06
CA SER A 104 10.77 -0.55 22.54
C SER A 104 10.50 0.52 23.61
N ALA A 105 9.48 1.36 23.42
CA ALA A 105 9.08 2.38 24.38
C ALA A 105 8.58 1.74 25.69
N LEU A 106 7.76 0.70 25.60
CA LEU A 106 7.32 -0.08 26.75
C LEU A 106 8.49 -0.73 27.46
N ALA A 107 9.45 -1.34 26.77
CA ALA A 107 10.64 -1.91 27.41
C ALA A 107 11.47 -0.86 28.20
N GLN A 108 11.38 0.42 27.84
CA GLN A 108 12.03 1.53 28.52
C GLN A 108 11.15 2.18 29.61
N GLY A 109 9.93 1.69 29.82
CA GLY A 109 8.95 2.28 30.74
C GLY A 109 8.27 3.55 30.22
N ASP A 110 8.47 3.91 28.96
CA ASP A 110 7.87 5.10 28.35
C ASP A 110 6.45 4.83 27.83
N GLN A 111 5.50 4.90 28.76
CA GLN A 111 4.07 4.72 28.46
C GLN A 111 3.50 5.84 27.58
N THR A 112 4.01 7.07 27.71
CA THR A 112 3.48 8.22 26.96
C THR A 112 3.93 8.15 25.51
N GLY A 113 5.21 7.82 25.27
CA GLY A 113 5.74 7.56 23.93
C GLY A 113 5.07 6.35 23.27
N ALA A 114 4.84 5.27 24.01
CA ALA A 114 4.10 4.11 23.52
C ALA A 114 2.67 4.49 23.06
N ALA A 115 1.93 5.27 23.84
CA ALA A 115 0.59 5.73 23.47
C ALA A 115 0.61 6.60 22.19
N ALA A 116 1.56 7.53 22.08
CA ALA A 116 1.69 8.37 20.88
C ALA A 116 2.04 7.55 19.63
N LEU A 117 2.84 6.49 19.77
CA LEU A 117 3.17 5.58 18.67
C LEU A 117 1.98 4.73 18.23
N VAL A 118 1.14 4.29 19.17
CA VAL A 118 -0.14 3.62 18.87
C VAL A 118 -1.05 4.56 18.08
N ASP A 119 -1.16 5.82 18.48
CA ASP A 119 -1.98 6.82 17.78
C ASP A 119 -1.49 7.06 16.36
N SER A 120 -0.18 7.14 16.17
CA SER A 120 0.44 7.25 14.85
C SER A 120 0.14 6.02 13.97
N ALA A 121 0.25 4.81 14.54
CA ALA A 121 -0.08 3.58 13.84
C ALA A 121 -1.55 3.58 13.38
N LEU A 122 -2.47 3.91 14.27
CA LEU A 122 -3.91 3.94 13.97
C LEU A 122 -4.27 5.00 12.93
N SER A 123 -3.64 6.18 12.97
CA SER A 123 -3.84 7.21 11.96
C SER A 123 -3.44 6.73 10.56
N GLY A 124 -2.37 5.92 10.45
CA GLY A 124 -1.94 5.33 9.19
C GLY A 124 -2.88 4.22 8.70
N LEU A 125 -3.51 3.49 9.61
CA LEU A 125 -4.38 2.36 9.28
C LEU A 125 -5.85 2.74 9.06
N GLN A 126 -6.31 3.89 9.59
CA GLN A 126 -7.68 4.38 9.46
C GLN A 126 -8.27 4.33 8.03
N PRO A 127 -7.56 4.69 6.95
CA PRO A 127 -8.14 4.66 5.61
C PRO A 127 -8.26 3.26 4.99
N ILE A 128 -7.73 2.19 5.60
CA ILE A 128 -7.61 0.86 4.98
C ILE A 128 -8.94 0.31 4.47
N GLY A 129 -10.00 0.36 5.26
CA GLY A 129 -11.29 -0.22 4.84
C GLY A 129 -11.85 0.46 3.59
N ARG A 130 -11.65 1.78 3.46
CA ARG A 130 -12.02 2.50 2.23
C ARG A 130 -11.08 2.17 1.08
N MET A 131 -9.77 2.05 1.35
CA MET A 131 -8.79 1.73 0.31
C MET A 131 -8.98 0.33 -0.27
N SER A 132 -9.26 -0.68 0.56
CA SER A 132 -9.50 -2.04 0.10
C SER A 132 -10.74 -2.13 -0.75
N TRP A 133 -11.84 -1.51 -0.32
CA TRP A 133 -13.09 -1.48 -1.08
C TRP A 133 -12.92 -0.74 -2.41
N ALA A 134 -12.25 0.42 -2.41
CA ALA A 134 -11.98 1.18 -3.63
C ALA A 134 -11.06 0.40 -4.60
N ALA A 135 -10.06 -0.31 -4.08
CA ALA A 135 -9.14 -1.10 -4.90
C ALA A 135 -9.86 -2.28 -5.55
N ALA A 136 -10.67 -3.02 -4.78
CA ALA A 136 -11.48 -4.11 -5.30
C ALA A 136 -12.48 -3.61 -6.35
N ALA A 137 -13.21 -2.53 -6.08
CA ALA A 137 -14.14 -1.93 -7.03
C ALA A 137 -13.45 -1.47 -8.32
N ALA A 138 -12.23 -0.91 -8.22
CA ALA A 138 -11.44 -0.53 -9.40
C ALA A 138 -11.02 -1.75 -10.23
N LEU A 139 -10.61 -2.85 -9.59
CA LEU A 139 -10.32 -4.10 -10.29
C LEU A 139 -11.56 -4.68 -10.98
N THR A 140 -12.73 -4.68 -10.31
CA THR A 140 -13.99 -5.14 -10.93
C THR A 140 -14.39 -4.28 -12.14
N ARG A 141 -14.22 -2.96 -12.08
CA ARG A 141 -14.48 -2.09 -13.24
C ARG A 141 -13.53 -2.39 -14.39
N HIS A 142 -12.24 -2.60 -14.10
CA HIS A 142 -11.25 -3.02 -15.08
C HIS A 142 -11.63 -4.34 -15.76
N GLU A 143 -12.04 -5.35 -14.99
CA GLU A 143 -12.50 -6.64 -15.52
C GLU A 143 -13.76 -6.49 -16.38
N GLY A 144 -14.70 -5.63 -15.98
CA GLY A 144 -15.89 -5.32 -16.79
C GLY A 144 -15.55 -4.71 -18.15
N VAL A 145 -14.55 -3.81 -18.21
CA VAL A 145 -14.08 -3.22 -19.47
C VAL A 145 -13.43 -4.27 -20.37
N LEU A 146 -12.60 -5.15 -19.80
CA LEU A 146 -11.97 -6.23 -20.57
C LEU A 146 -13.01 -7.20 -21.16
N ASN A 147 -14.00 -7.61 -20.36
CA ASN A 147 -15.05 -8.52 -20.82
C ASN A 147 -15.88 -7.88 -21.95
N ALA A 148 -16.23 -6.60 -21.84
CA ALA A 148 -16.94 -5.89 -22.90
C ALA A 148 -16.12 -5.76 -24.20
N GLN A 149 -14.79 -5.63 -24.10
CA GLN A 149 -13.89 -5.60 -25.25
C GLN A 149 -13.77 -6.97 -25.92
N LEU A 150 -13.67 -8.05 -25.14
CA LEU A 150 -13.64 -9.43 -25.63
C LEU A 150 -14.92 -9.81 -26.38
N ASP A 151 -16.09 -9.34 -25.92
CA ASP A 151 -17.36 -9.58 -26.59
C ASP A 151 -17.49 -8.83 -27.94
N THR A 152 -16.66 -7.81 -28.16
CA THR A 152 -16.72 -6.94 -29.36
C THR A 152 -15.64 -7.28 -30.40
N GLU A 153 -14.50 -7.86 -29.98
CA GLU A 153 -13.38 -8.15 -30.87
C GLU A 153 -13.43 -9.59 -31.45
N VAL A 154 -14.02 -9.75 -32.65
CA VAL A 154 -13.70 -10.88 -33.53
C VAL A 154 -12.42 -10.53 -34.30
N TYR A 155 -11.26 -10.68 -33.67
CA TYR A 155 -9.97 -10.51 -34.35
C TYR A 155 -9.35 -11.87 -34.72
N PRO A 156 -8.86 -12.06 -35.95
CA PRO A 156 -8.15 -13.27 -36.32
C PRO A 156 -6.86 -13.37 -35.49
N PHE A 157 -6.78 -14.41 -34.68
CA PHE A 157 -5.61 -14.81 -33.93
C PHE A 157 -4.44 -15.04 -34.90
N ASP A 158 -3.38 -14.24 -34.78
CA ASP A 158 -2.10 -14.51 -35.43
C ASP A 158 -1.22 -15.30 -34.45
N PRO A 159 -1.01 -16.60 -34.67
CA PRO A 159 -0.19 -17.44 -33.79
C PRO A 159 1.28 -17.01 -33.75
N GLU A 160 1.78 -16.30 -34.76
CA GLU A 160 3.21 -16.02 -34.95
C GLU A 160 3.71 -14.74 -34.26
N ALA A 161 2.81 -13.94 -33.67
CA ALA A 161 3.22 -12.74 -32.93
C ALA A 161 4.08 -13.12 -31.70
N GLU A 162 5.33 -12.64 -31.64
CA GLU A 162 6.21 -12.85 -30.49
C GLU A 162 5.56 -12.29 -29.21
N PRO A 163 5.69 -12.97 -28.05
CA PRO A 163 5.18 -12.45 -26.80
C PRO A 163 5.91 -11.15 -26.45
N GLU A 164 5.20 -10.03 -26.51
CA GLU A 164 5.75 -8.73 -26.15
C GLU A 164 6.28 -8.78 -24.71
N GLN A 165 7.57 -8.49 -24.55
CA GLN A 165 8.20 -8.32 -23.24
C GLN A 165 7.50 -7.19 -22.48
N VAL A 166 7.52 -7.25 -21.14
CA VAL A 166 6.90 -6.30 -20.19
C VAL A 166 6.68 -4.91 -20.79
N THR A 167 5.41 -4.52 -20.95
CA THR A 167 5.01 -3.27 -21.59
C THR A 167 5.46 -2.05 -20.78
N GLU A 168 5.59 -0.88 -21.44
CA GLU A 168 5.99 0.35 -20.75
C GLU A 168 5.09 0.72 -19.54
N PRO A 169 3.75 0.62 -19.61
CA PRO A 169 2.90 0.83 -18.44
C PRO A 169 3.20 -0.14 -17.29
N GLN A 170 3.49 -1.41 -17.58
CA GLN A 170 3.87 -2.40 -16.57
C GLN A 170 5.23 -2.05 -15.96
N ARG A 171 6.22 -1.63 -16.76
CA ARG A 171 7.52 -1.14 -16.26
C ARG A 171 7.36 0.06 -15.35
N GLN A 172 6.52 1.02 -15.73
CA GLN A 172 6.23 2.20 -14.92
C GLN A 172 5.53 1.84 -13.60
N ALA A 173 4.54 0.95 -13.64
CA ALA A 173 3.84 0.46 -12.46
C ALA A 173 4.79 -0.28 -11.50
N LEU A 174 5.66 -1.16 -12.02
CA LEU A 174 6.69 -1.83 -11.23
C LEU A 174 7.70 -0.83 -10.63
N ALA A 175 8.15 0.16 -11.40
CA ALA A 175 9.04 1.19 -10.91
C ALA A 175 8.38 2.03 -9.80
N HIS A 176 7.07 2.30 -9.91
CA HIS A 176 6.30 2.98 -8.86
C HIS A 176 6.25 2.15 -7.57
N ILE A 177 5.93 0.86 -7.67
CA ILE A 177 5.92 -0.08 -6.54
C ILE A 177 7.31 -0.14 -5.89
N ALA A 178 8.37 -0.31 -6.70
CA ALA A 178 9.75 -0.38 -6.21
C ALA A 178 10.16 0.89 -5.46
N ARG A 179 9.82 2.08 -5.99
CA ARG A 179 10.08 3.36 -5.29
C ARG A 179 9.31 3.45 -3.98
N GLY A 180 8.05 3.00 -3.93
CA GLY A 180 7.26 2.95 -2.71
C GLY A 180 7.89 2.04 -1.64
N ILE A 181 8.38 0.87 -2.04
CA ILE A 181 9.08 -0.09 -1.16
C ILE A 181 10.40 0.50 -0.64
N VAL A 182 11.18 1.18 -1.49
CA VAL A 182 12.45 1.80 -1.10
C VAL A 182 12.22 2.93 -0.08
N VAL A 183 11.22 3.79 -0.27
CA VAL A 183 10.91 4.86 0.71
C VAL A 183 10.60 4.26 2.09
N LEU A 184 9.87 3.14 2.14
CA LEU A 184 9.55 2.45 3.39
C LEU A 184 10.80 1.85 4.07
N HIS A 185 11.70 1.23 3.30
CA HIS A 185 12.96 0.68 3.85
C HIS A 185 13.96 1.76 4.28
N THR A 186 13.96 2.93 3.62
CA THR A 186 14.80 4.06 4.06
C THR A 186 14.27 4.72 5.34
N ALA A 187 12.96 4.62 5.60
CA ALA A 187 12.36 5.07 6.85
C ALA A 187 12.74 4.17 8.05
N GLU A 188 13.08 2.89 7.83
CA GLU A 188 13.60 1.99 8.89
C GLU A 188 14.97 2.46 9.45
N HIS A 189 15.71 3.29 8.72
CA HIS A 189 17.01 3.82 9.13
C HIS A 189 16.95 5.29 9.61
N GLY A 190 15.78 5.92 9.55
CA GLY A 190 15.56 7.29 9.97
C GLY A 190 14.77 7.33 11.27
N ARG A 191 15.26 8.06 12.28
CA ARG A 191 14.47 8.38 13.48
C ARG A 191 13.06 8.87 13.06
N PRO A 192 11.98 8.40 13.72
CA PRO A 192 10.62 8.83 13.40
C PRO A 192 10.45 10.28 13.82
N GLY A 193 10.73 11.21 12.91
CA GLY A 193 10.74 12.63 13.24
C GLY A 193 10.67 13.60 12.08
N ASN A 194 10.64 13.16 10.82
CA ASN A 194 10.50 14.08 9.67
C ASN A 194 9.79 13.39 8.50
N TYR A 195 8.46 13.31 8.58
CA TYR A 195 7.67 13.18 7.36
C TYR A 195 7.75 14.52 6.64
N VAL A 196 8.68 14.63 5.67
CA VAL A 196 8.66 15.71 4.69
C VAL A 196 7.34 15.59 3.94
N ARG A 197 6.43 16.52 4.24
CA ARG A 197 5.19 16.75 3.49
C ARG A 197 5.55 16.81 2.00
N PRO A 198 4.98 15.95 1.13
CA PRO A 198 5.18 16.12 -0.30
C PRO A 198 4.66 17.51 -0.67
N ALA A 199 5.54 18.33 -1.26
CA ALA A 199 5.17 19.66 -1.72
C ALA A 199 3.97 19.54 -2.68
N PRO A 200 2.91 20.34 -2.51
CA PRO A 200 1.82 20.36 -3.47
C PRO A 200 2.40 20.78 -4.82
N TYR A 201 2.20 19.94 -5.83
CA TYR A 201 2.45 20.29 -7.22
C TYR A 201 1.65 21.55 -7.56
N GLY A 202 2.35 22.60 -8.01
CA GLY A 202 1.73 23.73 -8.69
C GLY A 202 1.70 25.04 -7.92
N SER A 203 2.85 25.68 -7.75
CA SER A 203 2.92 27.14 -7.70
C SER A 203 3.78 27.62 -8.86
N ARG A 204 3.11 28.17 -9.89
CA ARG A 204 3.71 28.90 -11.02
C ARG A 204 4.69 29.96 -10.48
N PRO A 205 5.81 30.22 -11.16
CA PRO A 205 6.62 31.39 -10.85
C PRO A 205 5.87 32.65 -11.28
N SER A 206 5.44 33.45 -10.30
CA SER A 206 5.01 34.83 -10.53
C SER A 206 6.25 35.66 -10.85
N THR A 207 6.42 36.05 -12.10
CA THR A 207 7.37 37.09 -12.51
C THR A 207 6.87 38.44 -11.99
N LEU A 208 7.41 38.88 -10.85
CA LEU A 208 7.39 40.27 -10.43
C LEU A 208 8.62 40.97 -11.01
N CYS A 209 8.45 41.62 -12.17
CA CYS A 209 9.33 42.71 -12.57
C CYS A 209 9.12 43.88 -11.59
N GLY A 210 10.04 43.99 -10.63
CA GLY A 210 10.14 45.14 -9.74
C GLY A 210 10.66 46.35 -10.51
N SER A 211 9.86 47.40 -10.49
CA SER A 211 10.20 48.79 -10.78
C SER A 211 10.92 49.45 -9.59
N GLY A 212 11.90 50.32 -9.88
CA GLY A 212 12.50 51.28 -8.95
C GLY A 212 14.02 51.07 -8.83
N SER A 213 14.89 52.04 -9.07
CA SER A 213 14.75 53.50 -9.16
C SER A 213 15.76 54.09 -10.13
#